data_AF-A0A5R8NQE7-F1
#
_entry.id   AF-A0A5R8NQE7-F1
#
_cell.length_a   1.000
_cell.length_b   1.000
_cell.length_c   1.000
_cell.angle_alpha   90.00
_cell.angle_beta   90.00
_cell.angle_gamma   90.00
#
_symmetry.space_group_name_H-M   'P 1'
#
loop_
_entity.id
_entity.type
_entity.pdbx_description
1 polymer ?
#
loop_
_entity_poly.entity_id
_entity_poly.type
_entity_poly.pdbx_seq_one_letter_code
_entity_poly.pdbx_strand_id
1 'polypeptide(L)'
;MPEGRPEISAELRRSVLVEAGHRCAIPTCRQTPVELAHITPWAKVKQHTFINLIALCPTCHTRFDHGDIDRKAMLQYKANLDILNYRYTDLERQLLRAFIRRWNDTKKWVQSLIDDNDPWLPQEWLEDGWSPERITLQDQESMIQGGRIRIYEPMTWAFTNLLDDGLIEFRDTFRSKVLSEQESRLNSKQVELTEKGCEFILHWMAAQPLD
;
A
#
# COMPACT_ATOMS: atom_id res chain seq x y z
N MET A 1 9.58 -2.13 28.86
CA MET A 1 9.89 -1.60 27.51
C MET A 1 11.40 -1.74 27.30
N PRO A 2 11.88 -2.22 26.13
CA PRO A 2 13.30 -2.26 25.86
C PRO A 2 13.89 -0.84 25.86
N GLU A 3 15.11 -0.69 26.39
CA GLU A 3 15.77 0.61 26.57
C GLU A 3 15.89 1.37 25.23
N GLY A 4 15.53 2.66 25.24
CA GLY A 4 15.69 3.55 24.10
C GLY A 4 14.61 3.49 23.00
N ARG A 5 13.52 2.74 23.19
CA ARG A 5 12.37 2.78 22.27
C ARG A 5 11.46 3.99 22.59
N PRO A 6 11.27 4.95 21.66
CA PRO A 6 10.33 6.05 21.84
C PRO A 6 8.89 5.55 21.96
N GLU A 7 8.02 6.37 22.53
CA GLU A 7 6.60 6.04 22.57
C GLU A 7 5.96 6.17 21.19
N ILE A 8 4.95 5.33 20.93
CA ILE A 8 4.10 5.47 19.74
C ILE A 8 3.27 6.75 19.93
N SER A 9 3.31 7.65 18.94
CA SER A 9 2.55 8.89 19.00
C SER A 9 1.05 8.63 19.21
N ALA A 10 0.37 9.51 19.94
CA ALA A 10 -1.05 9.35 20.24
C ALA A 10 -1.92 9.29 18.97
N GLU A 11 -1.54 10.03 17.94
CA GLU A 11 -2.18 10.01 16.63
C GLU A 11 -2.04 8.64 15.96
N LEU A 12 -0.81 8.12 15.85
CA LEU A 12 -0.55 6.83 15.24
C LEU A 12 -1.25 5.69 16.00
N ARG A 13 -1.24 5.76 17.33
CA ARG A 13 -1.97 4.83 18.19
C ARG A 13 -3.48 4.86 17.90
N ARG A 14 -4.06 6.05 17.79
CA ARG A 14 -5.47 6.23 17.43
C ARG A 14 -5.77 5.62 16.07
N SER A 15 -4.95 5.89 15.05
CA SER A 15 -5.16 5.37 13.71
C SER A 15 -5.21 3.84 13.69
N VAL A 16 -4.27 3.15 14.36
CA VAL A 16 -4.23 1.68 14.41
C VAL A 16 -5.43 1.11 15.19
N LEU A 17 -5.86 1.78 16.26
CA LEU A 17 -7.06 1.34 17.01
C LEU A 17 -8.34 1.53 16.20
N VAL A 18 -8.48 2.64 15.48
CA VAL A 18 -9.64 2.92 14.62
C VAL A 18 -9.68 1.93 13.46
N GLU A 19 -8.53 1.65 12.83
CA GLU A 19 -8.40 0.61 11.80
C GLU A 19 -8.88 -0.74 12.34
N ALA A 20 -8.49 -1.14 13.55
CA ALA A 20 -8.93 -2.42 14.12
C ALA A 20 -10.35 -2.39 14.72
N GLY A 21 -11.08 -1.27 14.60
CA GLY A 21 -12.40 -1.10 15.23
C GLY A 21 -12.37 -1.24 16.76
N HIS A 22 -11.25 -0.85 17.37
CA HIS A 22 -10.93 -1.01 18.80
C HIS A 22 -10.98 -2.47 19.30
N ARG A 23 -10.83 -3.45 18.40
CA ARG A 23 -10.87 -4.89 18.70
C ARG A 23 -9.61 -5.59 18.22
N CYS A 24 -9.38 -6.80 18.71
CA CYS A 24 -8.28 -7.63 18.22
C CYS A 24 -8.40 -7.85 16.70
N ALA A 25 -7.31 -7.58 15.97
CA ALA A 25 -7.21 -7.70 14.52
C ALA A 25 -7.40 -9.12 14.00
N ILE A 26 -7.23 -10.14 14.84
CA ILE A 26 -7.45 -11.53 14.43
C ILE A 26 -8.95 -11.73 14.13
N PRO A 27 -9.32 -12.11 12.90
CA PRO A 27 -10.71 -12.06 12.42
C PRO A 27 -11.74 -12.76 13.30
N THR A 28 -11.36 -13.88 13.91
CA THR A 28 -12.24 -14.69 14.77
C THR A 28 -12.17 -14.32 16.25
N CYS A 29 -11.14 -13.59 16.69
CA CYS A 29 -10.94 -13.27 18.11
C CYS A 29 -11.78 -12.06 18.53
N ARG A 30 -11.53 -10.89 17.92
CA ARG A 30 -12.25 -9.62 18.17
C ARG A 30 -12.36 -9.18 19.65
N GLN A 31 -11.54 -9.74 20.54
CA GLN A 31 -11.54 -9.45 21.96
C GLN A 31 -11.00 -8.03 22.26
N THR A 32 -11.33 -7.55 23.45
CA THR A 32 -10.82 -6.30 24.04
C THR A 32 -10.44 -6.57 25.50
N PRO A 33 -9.49 -5.85 26.12
CA PRO A 33 -8.69 -4.74 25.57
C PRO A 33 -7.64 -5.21 24.56
N VAL A 34 -7.05 -4.26 23.83
CA VAL A 34 -5.99 -4.49 22.84
C VAL A 34 -4.75 -3.67 23.14
N GLU A 35 -3.62 -4.19 22.67
CA GLU A 35 -2.31 -3.57 22.65
C GLU A 35 -1.74 -3.56 21.24
N LEU A 36 -0.78 -2.68 20.97
CA LEU A 36 -0.18 -2.54 19.64
C LEU A 36 1.06 -3.42 19.54
N ALA A 37 1.02 -4.35 18.59
CA ALA A 37 2.14 -5.21 18.23
C ALA A 37 2.81 -4.69 16.96
N HIS A 38 4.13 -4.85 16.89
CA HIS A 38 4.89 -4.63 15.66
C HIS A 38 4.93 -5.91 14.83
N ILE A 39 4.44 -5.88 13.59
CA ILE A 39 4.45 -7.05 12.69
C ILE A 39 5.90 -7.45 12.35
N THR A 40 6.74 -6.45 12.07
CA THR A 40 8.20 -6.59 11.93
C THR A 40 8.85 -6.04 13.19
N PRO A 41 9.66 -6.83 13.90
CA PRO A 41 10.21 -6.44 15.20
C PRO A 41 10.92 -5.09 15.17
N TRP A 42 10.72 -4.29 16.23
CA TRP A 42 11.39 -3.01 16.43
C TRP A 42 12.91 -3.10 16.24
N ALA A 43 13.53 -4.19 16.68
CA ALA A 43 14.97 -4.40 16.54
C ALA A 43 15.48 -4.30 15.10
N LYS A 44 14.63 -4.63 14.11
CA LYS A 44 14.96 -4.54 12.68
C LYS A 44 14.66 -3.17 12.09
N VAL A 45 13.47 -2.63 12.36
CA VAL A 45 12.97 -1.42 11.67
C VAL A 45 13.29 -0.12 12.40
N LYS A 46 13.37 -0.16 13.74
CA LYS A 46 13.60 1.01 14.61
C LYS A 46 12.70 2.22 14.33
N GLN A 47 11.50 1.97 13.79
CA GLN A 47 10.51 2.99 13.47
C GLN A 47 9.09 2.52 13.79
N HIS A 48 8.23 3.47 14.13
CA HIS A 48 6.79 3.26 14.29
C HIS A 48 6.10 3.70 13.00
N THR A 49 5.64 2.74 12.21
CA THR A 49 4.84 3.02 11.02
C THR A 49 3.48 2.38 11.16
N PHE A 50 2.47 3.05 10.60
CA PHE A 50 1.08 2.57 10.63
C PHE A 50 0.95 1.16 10.05
N ILE A 51 1.65 0.92 8.93
CA ILE A 51 1.61 -0.36 8.21
C ILE A 51 2.26 -1.49 9.03
N ASN A 52 3.27 -1.19 9.85
CA ASN A 52 3.96 -2.19 10.66
C ASN A 52 3.36 -2.38 12.06
N LEU A 53 2.25 -1.72 12.37
CA LEU A 53 1.55 -1.83 13.66
C LEU A 53 0.19 -2.51 13.49
N ILE A 54 -0.15 -3.41 14.41
CA ILE A 54 -1.44 -4.10 14.42
C ILE A 54 -1.97 -4.19 15.86
N ALA A 55 -3.29 -4.06 16.04
CA ALA A 55 -3.91 -4.15 17.36
C ALA A 55 -4.27 -5.61 17.71
N LEU A 56 -3.73 -6.15 18.79
CA LEU A 56 -3.97 -7.52 19.26
C LEU A 56 -4.46 -7.51 20.71
N CYS A 57 -5.33 -8.44 21.09
CA CYS A 57 -5.56 -8.68 22.52
C CYS A 57 -4.33 -9.36 23.14
N PRO A 58 -4.15 -9.28 24.48
CA PRO A 58 -2.98 -9.87 25.14
C PRO A 58 -2.72 -11.33 24.77
N THR A 59 -3.78 -12.14 24.69
CA THR A 59 -3.67 -13.55 24.30
C THR A 59 -3.12 -13.73 22.89
N CYS A 60 -3.64 -12.97 21.92
CA CYS A 60 -3.20 -13.06 20.53
C CYS A 60 -1.80 -12.48 20.33
N HIS A 61 -1.44 -11.44 21.09
CA HIS A 61 -0.10 -10.87 21.09
C HIS A 61 0.92 -11.88 21.62
N THR A 62 0.65 -12.54 22.74
CA THR A 62 1.53 -13.62 23.26
C THR A 62 1.68 -14.77 22.26
N ARG A 63 0.59 -15.20 21.61
CA ARG A 63 0.65 -16.23 20.56
C ARG A 63 1.50 -15.80 19.37
N PHE A 64 1.46 -14.53 18.99
CA PHE A 64 2.33 -13.98 17.96
C PHE A 64 3.80 -13.95 18.40
N ASP A 65 4.08 -13.48 19.62
CA ASP A 65 5.43 -13.44 20.18
C ASP A 65 6.08 -14.84 20.30
N HIS A 66 5.27 -15.86 20.60
CA HIS A 66 5.71 -17.26 20.65
C HIS A 66 5.84 -17.94 19.27
N GLY A 67 5.33 -17.30 18.20
CA GLY A 67 5.34 -17.86 16.85
C GLY A 67 4.20 -18.84 16.54
N ASP A 68 3.21 -19.00 17.44
CA ASP A 68 1.99 -19.78 17.16
C ASP A 68 1.16 -19.15 16.03
N ILE A 69 1.30 -17.83 15.88
CA ILE A 69 0.80 -17.09 14.73
C ILE A 69 2.01 -16.48 14.06
N ASP A 70 2.19 -16.77 12.79
CA ASP A 70 3.37 -16.34 12.08
C ASP A 70 3.22 -14.91 11.52
N ARG A 71 4.35 -14.34 11.10
CA ARG A 71 4.38 -12.99 10.54
C ARG A 71 3.58 -12.88 9.24
N LYS A 72 3.48 -13.93 8.41
CA LYS A 72 2.67 -13.87 7.18
C LYS A 72 1.20 -13.76 7.51
N ALA A 73 0.70 -14.53 8.49
CA ALA A 73 -0.67 -14.37 8.98
C ALA A 73 -0.93 -12.95 9.51
N MET A 74 0.01 -12.35 10.25
CA MET A 74 -0.15 -10.95 10.71
C MET A 74 -0.25 -9.95 9.56
N LEU A 75 0.58 -10.09 8.51
CA LEU A 75 0.48 -9.26 7.30
C LEU A 75 -0.87 -9.44 6.62
N GLN A 76 -1.37 -10.68 6.53
CA GLN A 76 -2.69 -10.95 5.97
C GLN A 76 -3.81 -10.35 6.81
N TYR A 77 -3.74 -10.42 8.14
CA TYR A 77 -4.74 -9.81 9.02
C TYR A 77 -4.74 -8.29 8.91
N LYS A 78 -3.55 -7.66 8.86
CA LYS A 78 -3.40 -6.23 8.62
C LYS A 78 -4.04 -5.81 7.28
N ALA A 79 -3.66 -6.47 6.19
CA ALA A 79 -4.25 -6.22 4.87
C ALA A 79 -5.77 -6.45 4.86
N ASN A 80 -6.27 -7.45 5.60
CA ASN A 80 -7.69 -7.70 5.71
C ASN A 80 -8.41 -6.61 6.51
N LEU A 81 -7.80 -5.99 7.52
CA LEU A 81 -8.41 -4.87 8.24
C LEU A 81 -8.60 -3.65 7.33
N ASP A 82 -7.63 -3.38 6.45
CA ASP A 82 -7.76 -2.34 5.43
C ASP A 82 -8.96 -2.59 4.49
N ILE A 83 -9.25 -3.85 4.19
CA ILE A 83 -10.36 -4.26 3.33
C ILE A 83 -11.70 -4.34 4.08
N LEU A 84 -11.72 -4.90 5.29
CA LEU A 84 -12.91 -5.34 6.04
C LEU A 84 -13.56 -4.24 6.89
N ASN A 85 -12.84 -3.18 7.25
CA ASN A 85 -13.41 -2.12 8.08
C ASN A 85 -14.20 -1.07 7.30
N TYR A 86 -14.58 -1.35 6.05
CA TYR A 86 -15.35 -0.44 5.18
C TYR A 86 -14.72 0.95 5.01
N ARG A 87 -13.43 1.12 5.33
CA ARG A 87 -12.73 2.39 5.18
C ARG A 87 -12.73 2.87 3.73
N TYR A 88 -12.64 1.92 2.81
CA TYR A 88 -12.78 2.16 1.38
C TYR A 88 -14.07 1.52 0.86
N THR A 89 -14.73 2.21 -0.05
CA THR A 89 -15.88 1.72 -0.80
C THR A 89 -15.47 0.57 -1.74
N ASP A 90 -16.44 -0.16 -2.29
CA ASP A 90 -16.15 -1.20 -3.31
C ASP A 90 -15.42 -0.63 -4.53
N LEU A 91 -15.78 0.58 -4.96
CA LEU A 91 -15.18 1.21 -6.12
C LEU A 91 -13.73 1.63 -5.85
N GLU A 92 -13.44 2.16 -4.66
CA GLU A 92 -12.08 2.45 -4.21
C GLU A 92 -11.22 1.17 -4.15
N ARG A 93 -11.78 0.07 -3.62
CA ARG A 93 -11.10 -1.23 -3.64
C ARG A 93 -10.83 -1.73 -5.06
N GLN A 94 -11.77 -1.56 -5.99
CA GLN A 94 -11.58 -1.93 -7.38
C GLN A 94 -10.46 -1.11 -8.03
N LEU A 95 -10.38 0.19 -7.74
CA LEU A 95 -9.29 1.04 -8.21
C LEU A 95 -7.93 0.56 -7.69
N LEU A 96 -7.81 0.27 -6.38
CA LEU A 96 -6.58 -0.28 -5.81
C LEU A 96 -6.19 -1.64 -6.44
N ARG A 97 -7.17 -2.52 -6.71
CA ARG A 97 -6.92 -3.79 -7.43
C ARG A 97 -6.47 -3.56 -8.86
N ALA A 98 -7.01 -2.55 -9.53
CA ALA A 98 -6.59 -2.18 -10.87
C ALA A 98 -5.13 -1.70 -10.88
N PHE A 99 -4.70 -0.95 -9.85
CA PHE A 99 -3.29 -0.61 -9.66
C PHE A 99 -2.42 -1.84 -9.45
N ILE A 100 -2.82 -2.80 -8.59
CA ILE A 100 -2.08 -4.07 -8.43
C ILE A 100 -1.92 -4.80 -9.75
N ARG A 101 -2.99 -4.93 -10.54
CA ARG A 101 -2.94 -5.61 -11.83
C ARG A 101 -1.96 -4.91 -12.77
N ARG A 102 -2.05 -3.59 -12.89
CA ARG A 102 -1.17 -2.77 -13.72
C ARG A 102 0.28 -2.88 -13.29
N TRP A 103 0.52 -2.92 -11.97
CA TRP A 103 1.84 -3.11 -11.39
C TRP A 103 2.42 -4.47 -11.76
N ASN A 104 1.64 -5.54 -11.62
CA ASN A 104 2.05 -6.90 -12.01
C ASN A 104 2.34 -7.02 -13.52
N ASP A 105 1.53 -6.40 -14.37
CA ASP A 105 1.76 -6.35 -15.81
C ASP A 105 3.08 -5.62 -16.12
N THR A 106 3.36 -4.54 -15.39
CA THR A 106 4.63 -3.81 -15.51
C THR A 106 5.82 -4.66 -15.07
N LYS A 107 5.71 -5.40 -13.95
CA LYS A 107 6.76 -6.35 -13.52
C LYS A 107 7.09 -7.36 -14.60
N LYS A 108 6.05 -7.96 -15.20
CA LYS A 108 6.21 -8.97 -16.26
C LYS A 108 6.87 -8.38 -17.51
N TRP A 109 6.45 -7.19 -17.91
CA TRP A 109 7.03 -6.51 -19.06
C TRP A 109 8.50 -6.16 -18.84
N VAL A 110 8.86 -5.59 -17.68
CA VAL A 110 10.27 -5.32 -17.35
C VAL A 110 11.08 -6.60 -17.31
N GLN A 111 10.55 -7.68 -16.73
CA GLN A 111 11.23 -8.98 -16.72
C GLN A 111 11.49 -9.48 -18.14
N SER A 112 10.53 -9.35 -19.08
CA SER A 112 10.77 -9.76 -20.47
C SER A 112 11.88 -8.95 -21.16
N LEU A 113 11.98 -7.65 -20.88
CA LEU A 113 13.08 -6.84 -21.42
C LEU A 113 14.45 -7.26 -20.88
N ILE A 114 14.50 -7.62 -19.59
CA ILE A 114 15.73 -8.12 -18.96
C ILE A 114 16.13 -9.46 -19.58
N ASP A 115 15.16 -10.37 -19.75
CA ASP A 115 15.38 -11.68 -20.36
C ASP A 115 15.87 -11.56 -21.80
N ASP A 116 15.40 -10.54 -22.54
CA ASP A 116 15.80 -10.24 -23.92
C ASP A 116 17.12 -9.43 -24.03
N ASN A 117 17.72 -9.05 -22.90
CA ASN A 117 18.91 -8.19 -22.81
C ASN A 117 18.74 -6.88 -23.61
N ASP A 118 17.58 -6.23 -23.47
CA ASP A 118 17.22 -5.04 -24.25
C ASP A 118 18.26 -3.91 -24.04
N PRO A 119 18.89 -3.37 -25.11
CA PRO A 119 19.92 -2.34 -25.02
C PRO A 119 19.47 -1.02 -24.39
N TRP A 120 18.16 -0.77 -24.31
CA TRP A 120 17.59 0.45 -23.75
C TRP A 120 17.28 0.35 -22.26
N LEU A 121 17.56 -0.80 -21.62
CA LEU A 121 17.45 -0.90 -20.18
C LEU A 121 18.53 -0.05 -19.48
N PRO A 122 18.15 0.75 -18.47
CA PRO A 122 19.13 1.40 -17.62
C PRO A 122 20.07 0.34 -17.01
N GLN A 123 21.37 0.53 -17.16
CA GLN A 123 22.37 -0.45 -16.73
C GLN A 123 22.30 -0.75 -15.22
N GLU A 124 21.83 0.21 -14.44
CA GLU A 124 21.54 0.11 -13.00
C GLU A 124 20.48 -0.96 -12.65
N TRP A 125 19.55 -1.28 -13.57
CA TRP A 125 18.51 -2.30 -13.34
C TRP A 125 19.03 -3.73 -13.51
N LEU A 126 20.13 -3.90 -14.26
CA LEU A 126 20.77 -5.18 -14.54
C LEU A 126 21.77 -5.57 -13.45
N GLU A 127 22.46 -4.60 -12.84
CA GLU A 127 23.56 -4.85 -11.88
C GLU A 127 23.09 -5.10 -10.43
N ASP A 128 22.05 -4.39 -9.98
CA ASP A 128 21.60 -4.43 -8.57
C ASP A 128 20.38 -5.34 -8.33
N GLY A 129 19.85 -5.95 -9.39
CA GLY A 129 18.57 -6.64 -9.37
C GLY A 129 17.40 -5.67 -9.31
N TRP A 130 16.54 -5.70 -10.33
CA TRP A 130 15.33 -4.89 -10.37
C TRP A 130 14.48 -5.08 -9.09
N SER A 131 14.23 -4.00 -8.36
CA SER A 131 13.43 -3.97 -7.13
C SER A 131 12.20 -3.07 -7.35
N PRO A 132 10.97 -3.57 -7.09
CA PRO A 132 9.76 -2.76 -7.16
C PRO A 132 9.77 -1.56 -6.21
N GLU A 133 10.60 -1.57 -5.17
CA GLU A 133 10.71 -0.50 -4.18
C GLU A 133 11.54 0.70 -4.66
N ARG A 134 12.28 0.56 -5.78
CA ARG A 134 13.15 1.61 -6.33
C ARG A 134 12.49 2.49 -7.39
N ILE A 135 11.21 2.30 -7.70
CA ILE A 135 10.49 3.18 -8.63
C ILE A 135 10.32 4.54 -7.96
N THR A 136 11.20 5.48 -8.29
CA THR A 136 11.11 6.86 -7.81
C THR A 136 10.14 7.64 -8.70
N LEU A 137 9.60 8.75 -8.18
CA LEU A 137 8.79 9.68 -8.96
C LEU A 137 9.51 10.21 -10.22
N GLN A 138 10.86 10.14 -10.29
CA GLN A 138 11.66 10.53 -11.44
C GLN A 138 11.67 9.47 -12.56
N ASP A 139 11.44 8.20 -12.24
CA ASP A 139 11.32 7.12 -13.23
C ASP A 139 9.95 7.11 -13.96
N GLN A 140 9.03 7.98 -13.53
CA GLN A 140 7.67 8.09 -14.09
C GLN A 140 7.55 8.88 -15.39
N GLU A 141 8.64 9.49 -15.87
CA GLU A 141 8.61 10.29 -17.10
C GLU A 141 8.94 9.48 -18.37
N SER A 142 9.58 8.32 -18.31
CA SER A 142 10.08 7.67 -19.53
C SER A 142 9.43 6.35 -19.94
N MET A 143 9.19 5.33 -19.09
CA MET A 143 8.65 4.06 -19.62
C MET A 143 7.78 3.20 -18.69
N ILE A 144 7.71 3.47 -17.38
CA ILE A 144 6.90 2.68 -16.44
C ILE A 144 5.53 3.33 -16.26
N GLN A 145 4.56 2.98 -17.12
CA GLN A 145 3.14 3.35 -16.96
C GLN A 145 2.43 2.58 -15.84
N GLY A 146 3.14 2.17 -14.78
CA GLY A 146 2.67 1.27 -13.73
C GLY A 146 1.70 1.92 -12.74
N GLY A 147 1.70 3.25 -12.66
CA GLY A 147 1.00 3.99 -11.60
C GLY A 147 -0.14 4.90 -12.06
N ARG A 148 -0.61 4.81 -13.31
CA ARG A 148 -1.67 5.71 -13.83
C ARG A 148 -2.90 4.96 -14.28
N ILE A 149 -4.06 5.35 -13.77
CA ILE A 149 -5.36 4.84 -14.19
C ILE A 149 -6.24 6.01 -14.60
N ARG A 150 -6.93 5.86 -15.73
CA ARG A 150 -7.92 6.85 -16.18
C ARG A 150 -9.30 6.46 -15.67
N ILE A 151 -9.98 7.39 -15.02
CA ILE A 151 -11.37 7.25 -14.58
C ILE A 151 -12.25 8.27 -15.31
N TYR A 152 -13.57 8.09 -15.26
CA TYR A 152 -14.51 9.11 -15.70
C TYR A 152 -14.47 10.31 -14.74
N GLU A 153 -14.39 11.54 -15.26
CA GLU A 153 -14.18 12.75 -14.44
C GLU A 153 -15.27 12.93 -13.35
N PRO A 154 -16.57 12.71 -13.65
CA PRO A 154 -17.61 12.69 -12.63
C PRO A 154 -17.51 11.58 -11.56
N MET A 155 -16.59 10.62 -11.67
CA MET A 155 -16.37 9.58 -10.65
C MET A 155 -15.30 9.98 -9.61
N THR A 156 -14.65 11.12 -9.77
CA THR A 156 -13.58 11.60 -8.86
C THR A 156 -14.01 11.61 -7.39
N TRP A 157 -15.24 12.02 -7.09
CA TRP A 157 -15.80 12.05 -5.72
C TRP A 157 -15.89 10.66 -5.07
N ALA A 158 -15.95 9.59 -5.87
CA ALA A 158 -16.10 8.24 -5.35
C ALA A 158 -14.81 7.69 -4.71
N PHE A 159 -13.70 8.43 -4.82
CA PHE A 159 -12.39 8.06 -4.31
C PHE A 159 -11.90 8.98 -3.18
N THR A 160 -12.83 9.62 -2.48
CA THR A 160 -12.55 10.59 -1.40
C THR A 160 -11.75 10.00 -0.26
N ASN A 161 -12.03 8.76 0.18
CA ASN A 161 -11.27 8.16 1.28
C ASN A 161 -9.82 7.90 0.87
N LEU A 162 -9.59 7.47 -0.37
CA LEU A 162 -8.23 7.26 -0.89
C LEU A 162 -7.45 8.58 -1.01
N LEU A 163 -8.12 9.67 -1.36
CA LEU A 163 -7.53 11.02 -1.42
C LEU A 163 -7.23 11.55 -0.02
N ASP A 164 -8.17 11.42 0.91
CA ASP A 164 -8.01 11.86 2.31
C ASP A 164 -6.89 11.10 3.01
N ASP A 165 -6.75 9.80 2.69
CA ASP A 165 -5.63 8.98 3.15
C ASP A 165 -4.33 9.24 2.38
N GLY A 166 -4.36 10.10 1.36
CA GLY A 166 -3.20 10.44 0.55
C GLY A 166 -2.59 9.23 -0.13
N LEU A 167 -3.39 8.22 -0.49
CA LEU A 167 -2.95 7.04 -1.24
C LEU A 167 -2.96 7.29 -2.75
N ILE A 168 -3.84 8.17 -3.20
CA ILE A 168 -3.92 8.59 -4.60
C ILE A 168 -3.91 10.11 -4.69
N GLU A 169 -3.60 10.60 -5.87
CA GLU A 169 -3.79 11.99 -6.26
C GLU A 169 -4.34 12.07 -7.69
N PHE A 170 -5.04 13.16 -7.99
CA PHE A 170 -5.38 13.49 -9.37
C PHE A 170 -4.34 14.44 -9.91
N ARG A 171 -3.82 14.15 -11.11
CA ARG A 171 -2.83 15.02 -11.72
C ARG A 171 -3.48 16.33 -12.14
N ASP A 172 -2.93 17.46 -11.69
CA ASP A 172 -3.26 18.76 -12.27
C ASP A 172 -2.61 18.88 -13.65
N THR A 173 -3.42 18.73 -14.70
CA THR A 173 -2.98 18.83 -16.11
C THR A 173 -2.57 20.23 -16.55
N PHE A 174 -2.50 21.21 -15.64
CA PHE A 174 -2.08 22.59 -15.92
C PHE A 174 -0.70 22.72 -16.59
N ARG A 175 0.17 21.70 -16.50
CA ARG A 175 1.50 21.72 -17.15
C ARG A 175 1.50 21.26 -18.61
N SER A 176 0.41 20.70 -19.14
CA SER A 176 0.33 20.25 -20.55
C SER A 176 -1.04 20.52 -21.15
N LYS A 177 -1.10 21.53 -22.04
CA LYS A 177 -2.32 21.93 -22.76
C LYS A 177 -2.94 20.75 -23.53
N VAL A 178 -2.10 19.90 -24.14
CA VAL A 178 -2.50 18.71 -24.90
C VAL A 178 -3.21 17.67 -24.02
N LEU A 179 -2.71 17.45 -22.80
CA LEU A 179 -3.34 16.49 -21.88
C LEU A 179 -4.67 17.02 -21.35
N SER A 180 -4.76 18.31 -21.03
CA SER A 180 -6.01 18.94 -20.58
C SER A 180 -7.12 18.86 -21.64
N GLU A 181 -6.78 19.06 -22.92
CA GLU A 181 -7.72 18.94 -24.03
C GLU A 181 -8.16 17.48 -24.24
N GLN A 182 -7.27 16.52 -24.05
CA GLN A 182 -7.62 15.09 -24.10
C GLN A 182 -8.55 14.68 -22.95
N GLU A 183 -8.29 15.12 -21.72
CA GLU A 183 -9.14 14.83 -20.55
C GLU A 183 -10.55 15.41 -20.73
N SER A 184 -10.64 16.67 -21.19
CA SER A 184 -11.92 17.30 -21.49
C SER A 184 -12.68 16.57 -22.60
N ARG A 185 -11.99 16.17 -23.68
CA ARG A 185 -12.61 15.44 -24.79
C ARG A 185 -13.11 14.05 -24.38
N LEU A 186 -12.40 13.37 -23.49
CA LEU A 186 -12.72 12.00 -23.04
C LEU A 186 -13.59 11.99 -21.77
N ASN A 187 -13.90 13.16 -21.21
CA ASN A 187 -14.55 13.35 -19.91
C ASN A 187 -13.91 12.45 -18.83
N SER A 188 -12.58 12.51 -18.72
CA SER A 188 -11.81 11.56 -17.93
C SER A 188 -10.70 12.24 -17.15
N LYS A 189 -10.38 11.70 -15.97
CA LYS A 189 -9.26 12.15 -15.14
C LYS A 189 -8.19 11.09 -15.00
N GLN A 190 -6.93 11.50 -14.97
CA GLN A 190 -5.84 10.62 -14.54
C GLN A 190 -5.69 10.60 -13.02
N VAL A 191 -5.66 9.38 -12.49
CA VAL A 191 -5.42 9.06 -11.08
C VAL A 191 -4.07 8.38 -10.98
N GLU A 192 -3.28 8.84 -10.01
CA GLU A 192 -1.93 8.32 -9.76
C GLU A 192 -1.81 7.86 -8.30
N LEU A 193 -0.98 6.84 -8.06
CA LEU A 193 -0.57 6.49 -6.69
C LEU A 193 0.44 7.53 -6.20
N THR A 194 0.24 7.99 -4.97
CA THR A 194 1.28 8.74 -4.24
C THR A 194 2.39 7.78 -3.78
N GLU A 195 3.48 8.30 -3.23
CA GLU A 195 4.51 7.47 -2.56
C GLU A 195 3.90 6.56 -1.48
N LYS A 196 3.04 7.13 -0.63
CA LYS A 196 2.29 6.39 0.40
C LYS A 196 1.37 5.33 -0.21
N GLY A 197 0.73 5.63 -1.34
CA GLY A 197 -0.07 4.70 -2.12
C GLY A 197 0.73 3.52 -2.66
N CYS A 198 1.92 3.79 -3.21
CA CYS A 198 2.84 2.76 -3.69
C CYS A 198 3.27 1.84 -2.54
N GLU A 199 3.69 2.40 -1.41
CA GLU A 199 4.03 1.60 -0.21
C GLU A 199 2.85 0.74 0.23
N PHE A 200 1.64 1.30 0.29
CA PHE A 200 0.43 0.58 0.67
C PHE A 200 0.18 -0.62 -0.26
N ILE A 201 0.24 -0.40 -1.59
CA ILE A 201 0.03 -1.44 -2.59
C ILE A 201 1.11 -2.53 -2.49
N LEU A 202 2.38 -2.16 -2.31
CA LEU A 202 3.48 -3.13 -2.17
C LEU A 202 3.30 -4.01 -0.93
N HIS A 203 2.92 -3.43 0.20
CA HIS A 203 2.61 -4.21 1.40
C HIS A 203 1.40 -5.11 1.19
N TRP A 204 0.37 -4.61 0.51
CA TRP A 204 -0.83 -5.41 0.21
C TRP A 204 -0.51 -6.59 -0.70
N MET A 205 0.35 -6.39 -1.71
CA MET A 205 0.84 -7.46 -2.60
C MET A 205 1.74 -8.48 -1.88
N ALA A 206 2.47 -8.05 -0.85
CA ALA A 206 3.32 -8.92 -0.04
C ALA A 206 2.52 -9.81 0.93
N ALA A 207 1.25 -9.49 1.19
CA ALA A 207 0.34 -10.36 1.92
C ALA A 207 -0.03 -11.56 1.03
N GLN A 208 0.71 -12.66 1.19
CA GLN A 208 0.42 -13.93 0.51
C GLN A 208 -0.91 -14.50 1.03
N PRO A 209 -1.77 -15.05 0.15
CA PRO A 209 -2.92 -15.84 0.59
C PRO A 209 -2.44 -16.95 1.54
N LEU A 210 -3.19 -17.20 2.60
CA LEU A 210 -2.96 -18.39 3.42
C LEU A 210 -3.47 -19.59 2.61
N ASP A 211 -2.56 -20.48 2.22
CA ASP A 211 -2.85 -21.76 1.58
C ASP A 211 -3.55 -22.74 2.55
#